data_AF-A0A7W0KEW9-F1
#
_entry.id   AF-A0A7W0KEW9-F1
#
_cell.length_a   1.000
_cell.length_b   1.000
_cell.length_c   1.000
_cell.angle_alpha   90.00
_cell.angle_beta   90.00
_cell.angle_gamma   90.00
#
_symmetry.space_group_name_H-M   'P 1'
#
loop_
_entity.id
_entity.type
_entity.pdbx_description
1 polymer ?
#
loop_
_entity_poly.entity_id
_entity_poly.type
_entity_poly.pdbx_seq_one_letter_code
_entity_poly.pdbx_strand_id
1 'polypeptide(L)'
;MTTQRLTPSVSRRTTLAAIAGGGLGMALFTGSQAAPVELVDYSDHPLCGVWLAMANPPLPESPQIPVPSIFAADGTVVLSFPLVQLGPNGVQFNSAHVGVWEPYDDQIGHFTATQSISDIEGTLLSTVTVDGHPHVNADGQTFIDDGSLVTVTIRDATGAEIAVVPPGTPGRPVTAVRMSSGVSGFPGNAPGEGTPIS
;
A
#
# COMPACT_ATOMS: atom_id res chain seq x y z
N MET A 1 -7.50 57.16 -14.16
CA MET A 1 -6.71 57.05 -12.93
C MET A 1 -7.67 56.56 -11.87
N THR A 2 -7.64 55.27 -11.59
CA THR A 2 -8.71 54.55 -10.89
C THR A 2 -8.06 53.67 -9.83
N THR A 3 -8.32 53.95 -8.56
CA THR A 3 -7.65 53.35 -7.41
C THR A 3 -8.41 52.08 -6.98
N GLN A 4 -7.84 50.89 -7.22
CA GLN A 4 -8.36 49.66 -6.60
C GLN A 4 -7.75 49.49 -5.21
N ARG A 5 -8.63 49.41 -4.19
CA ARG A 5 -8.26 49.03 -2.82
C ARG A 5 -8.08 47.51 -2.76
N LEU A 6 -6.93 47.08 -2.23
CA LEU A 6 -6.66 45.71 -1.81
C LEU A 6 -7.33 45.46 -0.45
N THR A 7 -8.16 44.44 -0.35
CA THR A 7 -8.64 43.90 0.93
C THR A 7 -7.81 42.67 1.29
N PRO A 8 -6.99 42.70 2.35
CA PRO A 8 -6.29 41.50 2.83
C PRO A 8 -7.26 40.59 3.60
N SER A 9 -7.43 39.34 3.16
CA SER A 9 -8.14 38.32 3.95
C SER A 9 -7.17 37.71 4.98
N VAL A 10 -7.56 37.82 6.25
CA VAL A 10 -6.76 37.52 7.43
C VAL A 10 -6.44 36.03 7.57
N SER A 11 -5.14 35.78 7.82
CA SER A 11 -4.52 34.51 8.23
C SER A 11 -5.05 34.02 9.59
N ARG A 12 -5.45 32.74 9.68
CA ARG A 12 -5.73 32.08 10.98
C ARG A 12 -4.50 31.30 11.43
N ARG A 13 -3.54 32.04 12.00
CA ARG A 13 -2.45 31.49 12.80
C ARG A 13 -2.98 31.38 14.24
N THR A 14 -3.44 30.21 14.65
CA THR A 14 -3.86 29.98 16.03
C THR A 14 -2.62 29.74 16.89
N THR A 15 -2.25 30.76 17.64
CA THR A 15 -1.16 30.77 18.62
C THR A 15 -1.55 29.89 19.82
N LEU A 16 -0.79 28.84 20.10
CA LEU A 16 -0.86 28.13 21.39
C LEU A 16 0.15 28.75 22.37
N ALA A 17 -0.38 29.44 23.37
CA ALA A 17 0.28 29.90 24.58
C ALA A 17 -0.82 29.97 25.67
N ALA A 18 -0.67 29.59 26.93
CA ALA A 18 0.41 29.01 27.70
C ALA A 18 -0.21 28.38 28.99
N ILE A 19 0.48 27.38 29.55
CA ILE A 19 0.80 27.13 30.98
C ILE A 19 -0.19 27.58 32.08
N ALA A 20 -0.60 26.60 32.92
CA ALA A 20 -0.64 26.58 34.41
C ALA A 20 -1.57 25.41 34.82
N GLY A 21 -1.24 24.48 35.71
CA GLY A 21 -0.80 24.67 37.09
C GLY A 21 -1.92 24.15 38.03
N GLY A 22 -1.73 22.96 38.61
CA GLY A 22 -2.40 22.48 39.84
C GLY A 22 -3.93 22.32 39.83
N GLY A 23 -4.40 21.06 39.83
CA GLY A 23 -5.77 20.74 40.24
C GLY A 23 -6.19 19.33 39.86
N LEU A 24 -6.29 18.44 40.85
CA LEU A 24 -6.99 17.17 40.74
C LEU A 24 -8.47 17.45 40.38
N GLY A 25 -8.80 17.29 39.11
CA GLY A 25 -10.17 17.31 38.60
C GLY A 25 -10.33 16.13 37.65
N MET A 26 -11.17 15.18 38.01
CA MET A 26 -11.58 14.09 37.11
C MET A 26 -12.35 14.68 35.92
N ALA A 27 -11.63 14.98 34.84
CA ALA A 27 -12.24 15.26 33.55
C ALA A 27 -12.62 13.92 32.91
N LEU A 28 -13.91 13.64 32.86
CA LEU A 28 -14.47 12.63 31.98
C LEU A 28 -14.07 12.98 30.55
N PHE A 29 -13.03 12.33 30.04
CA PHE A 29 -12.82 12.24 28.61
C PHE A 29 -14.02 11.47 28.05
N THR A 30 -14.98 12.20 27.48
CA THR A 30 -15.83 11.64 26.43
C THR A 30 -14.95 11.46 25.20
N GLY A 31 -13.97 10.56 25.30
CA GLY A 31 -13.36 9.97 24.13
C GLY A 31 -14.49 9.28 23.39
N SER A 32 -14.67 9.61 22.12
CA SER A 32 -15.42 8.77 21.21
C SER A 32 -14.87 7.35 21.39
N GLN A 33 -15.62 6.49 22.06
CA GLN A 33 -15.33 5.07 21.98
C GLN A 33 -15.46 4.74 20.50
N ALA A 34 -14.35 4.40 19.86
CA ALA A 34 -14.42 3.70 18.60
C ALA A 34 -15.39 2.53 18.82
N ALA A 35 -16.41 2.44 17.98
CA ALA A 35 -17.32 1.30 18.04
C ALA A 35 -16.46 0.02 18.01
N PRO A 36 -16.84 -1.03 18.77
CA PRO A 36 -16.13 -2.30 18.68
C PRO A 36 -16.07 -2.71 17.21
N VAL A 37 -14.85 -2.89 16.69
CA VAL A 37 -14.64 -3.43 15.35
C VAL A 37 -15.18 -4.86 15.39
N GLU A 38 -16.25 -5.10 14.65
CA GLU A 38 -16.74 -6.46 14.42
C GLU A 38 -15.61 -7.24 13.76
N LEU A 39 -15.23 -8.38 14.34
CA LEU A 39 -14.24 -9.26 13.72
C LEU A 39 -14.90 -9.85 12.48
N VAL A 40 -14.58 -9.29 11.32
CA VAL A 40 -15.04 -9.81 10.04
C VAL A 40 -14.11 -10.94 9.64
N ASP A 41 -14.69 -12.08 9.29
CA ASP A 41 -13.96 -13.27 8.82
C ASP A 41 -14.17 -13.41 7.32
N TYR A 42 -13.10 -13.18 6.56
CA TYR A 42 -13.04 -13.30 5.10
C TYR A 42 -12.46 -14.65 4.65
N SER A 43 -12.38 -15.66 5.53
CA SER A 43 -11.81 -16.96 5.19
C SER A 43 -12.48 -17.66 4.01
N ASP A 44 -13.77 -17.39 3.76
CA ASP A 44 -14.54 -17.93 2.64
C ASP A 44 -14.36 -17.16 1.32
N HIS A 45 -13.81 -15.94 1.35
CA HIS A 45 -13.61 -15.15 0.13
C HIS A 45 -12.44 -15.69 -0.68
N PRO A 46 -12.55 -15.85 -2.01
CA PRO A 46 -11.50 -16.48 -2.82
C PRO A 46 -10.18 -15.69 -2.84
N LEU A 47 -10.17 -14.40 -2.51
CA LEU A 47 -8.91 -13.65 -2.39
C LEU A 47 -8.10 -14.03 -1.13
N CYS A 48 -8.75 -14.52 -0.07
CA CYS A 48 -8.07 -14.90 1.17
C CYS A 48 -7.00 -15.96 0.89
N GLY A 49 -5.80 -15.75 1.43
CA GLY A 49 -4.65 -16.65 1.31
C GLY A 49 -3.34 -15.95 0.98
N VAL A 50 -2.40 -16.76 0.48
CA VAL A 50 -1.04 -16.32 0.12
C VAL A 50 -0.85 -16.43 -1.38
N TRP A 51 -0.26 -15.41 -1.98
CA TRP A 51 -0.14 -15.23 -3.41
C TRP A 51 1.26 -14.78 -3.78
N LEU A 52 1.74 -15.18 -4.96
CA LEU A 52 2.90 -14.56 -5.60
C LEU A 52 2.39 -13.64 -6.70
N ALA A 53 2.39 -12.32 -6.44
CA ALA A 53 2.01 -11.32 -7.42
C ALA A 53 3.23 -10.88 -8.25
N MET A 54 2.99 -10.55 -9.52
CA MET A 54 3.96 -9.94 -10.43
C MET A 54 3.62 -8.46 -10.55
N ALA A 55 4.17 -7.67 -9.64
CA ALA A 55 3.86 -6.24 -9.52
C ALA A 55 4.68 -5.40 -10.51
N ASN A 56 4.18 -4.21 -10.83
CA ASN A 56 4.91 -3.28 -11.66
C ASN A 56 6.05 -2.61 -10.88
N PRO A 57 7.25 -2.53 -11.46
CA PRO A 57 8.30 -1.68 -10.94
C PRO A 57 7.97 -0.19 -11.17
N PRO A 58 8.69 0.74 -10.51
CA PRO A 58 8.51 2.18 -10.72
C PRO A 58 8.77 2.63 -12.16
N LEU A 59 9.62 1.92 -12.90
CA LEU A 59 9.99 2.25 -14.28
C LEU A 59 9.24 1.37 -15.29
N PRO A 60 8.50 1.93 -16.26
CA PRO A 60 7.64 1.16 -17.17
C PRO A 60 8.34 0.01 -17.91
N GLU A 61 9.58 0.23 -18.34
CA GLU A 61 10.40 -0.73 -19.07
C GLU A 61 11.06 -1.80 -18.19
N SER A 62 11.08 -1.60 -16.86
CA SER A 62 11.68 -2.59 -15.95
C SER A 62 10.83 -3.87 -15.92
N PRO A 63 11.42 -5.05 -15.65
CA PRO A 63 10.66 -6.29 -15.51
C PRO A 63 9.72 -6.23 -14.31
N GLN A 64 8.58 -6.94 -14.38
CA GLN A 64 7.71 -7.13 -13.22
C GLN A 64 8.48 -7.82 -12.09
N ILE A 65 8.17 -7.44 -10.86
CA ILE A 65 8.86 -7.92 -9.68
C ILE A 65 7.94 -8.91 -8.92
N PRO A 66 8.48 -10.05 -8.46
CA PRO A 66 7.72 -10.96 -7.63
C PRO A 66 7.47 -10.35 -6.24
N VAL A 67 6.22 -10.37 -5.80
CA VAL A 67 5.75 -9.80 -4.53
C VAL A 67 4.87 -10.85 -3.82
N PRO A 68 5.44 -11.60 -2.87
CA PRO A 68 4.64 -12.40 -1.95
C PRO A 68 3.62 -11.50 -1.25
N SER A 69 2.35 -11.88 -1.34
CA SER A 69 1.20 -11.10 -0.91
C SER A 69 0.30 -11.96 -0.05
N ILE A 70 -0.13 -11.44 1.10
CA ILE A 70 -1.00 -12.13 2.05
C ILE A 70 -2.28 -11.30 2.17
N PHE A 71 -3.41 -11.93 1.92
CA PHE A 71 -4.74 -11.42 2.23
C PHE A 71 -5.30 -12.30 3.34
N ALA A 72 -5.15 -11.88 4.59
CA ALA A 72 -5.53 -12.66 5.75
C ALA A 72 -7.05 -12.61 5.98
N ALA A 73 -7.60 -13.65 6.60
CA ALA A 73 -9.03 -13.76 6.88
C ALA A 73 -9.56 -12.63 7.79
N ASP A 74 -8.72 -12.01 8.60
CA ASP A 74 -9.09 -10.90 9.49
C ASP A 74 -9.11 -9.53 8.79
N GLY A 75 -8.96 -9.50 7.46
CA GLY A 75 -8.88 -8.27 6.68
C GLY A 75 -7.49 -7.64 6.65
N THR A 76 -6.44 -8.26 7.21
CA THR A 76 -5.08 -7.74 7.06
C THR A 76 -4.51 -8.03 5.67
N VAL A 77 -3.88 -7.05 5.04
CA VAL A 77 -3.07 -7.26 3.83
C VAL A 77 -1.60 -6.95 4.07
N VAL A 78 -0.71 -7.81 3.55
CA VAL A 78 0.74 -7.60 3.54
C VAL A 78 1.29 -7.88 2.16
N LEU A 79 1.97 -6.91 1.53
CA LEU A 79 2.64 -7.06 0.24
C LEU A 79 4.16 -6.88 0.43
N SER A 80 4.91 -7.94 0.21
CA SER A 80 6.36 -7.99 0.47
C SER A 80 7.17 -7.66 -0.78
N PHE A 81 7.22 -6.38 -1.14
CA PHE A 81 8.12 -5.88 -2.19
C PHE A 81 9.60 -6.10 -1.82
N PRO A 82 10.54 -6.10 -2.80
CA PRO A 82 11.97 -6.13 -2.50
C PRO A 82 12.36 -5.06 -1.48
N LEU A 83 13.05 -5.50 -0.42
CA LEU A 83 13.43 -4.64 0.72
C LEU A 83 14.45 -3.57 0.36
N VAL A 84 15.20 -3.76 -0.72
CA VAL A 84 16.25 -2.85 -1.16
C VAL A 84 16.03 -2.56 -2.64
N GLN A 85 16.02 -1.27 -2.99
CA GLN A 85 15.93 -0.83 -4.37
C GLN A 85 16.84 0.37 -4.63
N LEU A 86 17.20 0.59 -5.89
CA LEU A 86 17.89 1.80 -6.31
C LEU A 86 16.85 2.86 -6.68
N GLY A 87 16.81 3.94 -5.92
CA GLY A 87 15.98 5.11 -6.21
C GLY A 87 16.82 6.31 -6.70
N PRO A 88 16.17 7.46 -6.97
CA PRO A 88 16.85 8.68 -7.43
C PRO A 88 17.95 9.18 -6.48
N ASN A 89 17.83 8.85 -5.18
CA ASN A 89 18.75 9.28 -4.13
C ASN A 89 19.75 8.18 -3.73
N GLY A 90 19.89 7.12 -4.53
CA GLY A 90 20.75 5.97 -4.22
C GLY A 90 19.99 4.78 -3.65
N VAL A 91 20.65 3.98 -2.82
CA VAL A 91 20.06 2.78 -2.20
C VAL A 91 18.98 3.21 -1.22
N GLN A 92 17.78 2.64 -1.38
CA GLN A 92 16.63 2.87 -0.53
C GLN A 92 16.16 1.55 0.09
N PHE A 93 15.62 1.65 1.30
CA PHE A 93 15.10 0.53 2.05
C PHE A 93 13.59 0.65 2.18
N ASN A 94 12.90 -0.42 1.81
CA ASN A 94 11.46 -0.51 1.77
C ASN A 94 10.97 -1.35 2.95
N SER A 95 9.92 -0.91 3.64
CA SER A 95 9.11 -1.82 4.46
C SER A 95 8.25 -2.73 3.55
N ALA A 96 7.57 -3.73 4.12
CA ALA A 96 6.41 -4.28 3.44
C ALA A 96 5.33 -3.21 3.28
N HIS A 97 4.46 -3.33 2.29
CA HIS A 97 3.17 -2.65 2.34
C HIS A 97 2.29 -3.39 3.35
N VAL A 98 1.72 -2.67 4.30
CA VAL A 98 0.80 -3.24 5.30
C VAL A 98 -0.47 -2.40 5.33
N GLY A 99 -1.61 -3.05 5.46
CA GLY A 99 -2.88 -2.35 5.59
C GLY A 99 -4.06 -3.30 5.73
N VAL A 100 -5.20 -2.89 5.16
CA VAL A 100 -6.46 -3.63 5.25
C VAL A 100 -7.00 -3.97 3.87
N TRP A 101 -7.78 -5.04 3.80
CA TRP A 101 -8.57 -5.41 2.64
C TRP A 101 -9.96 -5.86 3.06
N GLU A 102 -10.90 -5.78 2.12
CA GLU A 102 -12.28 -6.23 2.26
C GLU A 102 -12.79 -6.79 0.92
N PRO A 103 -13.78 -7.68 0.91
CA PRO A 103 -14.51 -8.05 -0.29
C PRO A 103 -15.22 -6.82 -0.87
N TYR A 104 -14.99 -6.56 -2.15
CA TYR A 104 -15.76 -5.60 -2.93
C TYR A 104 -16.98 -6.29 -3.57
N ASP A 105 -16.79 -7.52 -4.05
CA ASP A 105 -17.84 -8.45 -4.45
C ASP A 105 -17.41 -9.91 -4.18
N ASP A 106 -18.05 -10.89 -4.82
CA ASP A 106 -17.75 -12.33 -4.62
C ASP A 106 -16.35 -12.77 -5.13
N GLN A 107 -15.71 -11.98 -5.99
CA GLN A 107 -14.42 -12.31 -6.61
C GLN A 107 -13.38 -11.18 -6.54
N ILE A 108 -13.83 -9.95 -6.32
CA ILE A 108 -13.00 -8.76 -6.25
C ILE A 108 -12.79 -8.39 -4.78
N GLY A 109 -11.53 -8.22 -4.38
CA GLY A 109 -11.22 -7.54 -3.12
C GLY A 109 -10.86 -6.07 -3.38
N HIS A 110 -11.00 -5.24 -2.38
CA HIS A 110 -10.44 -3.90 -2.31
C HIS A 110 -9.44 -3.87 -1.16
N PHE A 111 -8.24 -3.33 -1.40
CA PHE A 111 -7.26 -3.14 -0.33
C PHE A 111 -6.65 -1.74 -0.36
N THR A 112 -6.29 -1.25 0.82
CA THR A 112 -5.43 -0.09 1.01
C THR A 112 -4.22 -0.51 1.84
N ALA A 113 -3.01 -0.39 1.29
CA ALA A 113 -1.79 -0.75 1.98
C ALA A 113 -0.72 0.33 1.84
N THR A 114 0.05 0.57 2.90
CA THR A 114 1.09 1.62 2.91
C THR A 114 2.47 1.02 3.22
N GLN A 115 3.47 1.50 2.49
CA GLN A 115 4.89 1.22 2.67
C GLN A 115 5.63 2.50 3.05
N SER A 116 6.62 2.36 3.91
CA SER A 116 7.61 3.38 4.22
C SER A 116 8.90 3.12 3.45
N ILE A 117 9.55 4.18 2.99
CA ILE A 117 10.84 4.15 2.30
C ILE A 117 11.84 4.99 3.09
N SER A 118 13.01 4.43 3.40
CA SER A 118 14.08 5.11 4.14
C SER A 118 15.43 5.08 3.41
N ASP A 119 16.35 5.96 3.83
CA ASP A 119 17.76 5.90 3.46
C ASP A 119 18.55 4.88 4.31
N ILE A 120 19.87 4.83 4.11
CA ILE A 120 20.79 3.91 4.80
C ILE A 120 20.95 4.25 6.29
N GLU A 121 20.72 5.51 6.68
CA GLU A 121 20.70 5.97 8.07
C GLU A 121 19.37 5.67 8.77
N GLY A 122 18.37 5.17 8.04
CA GLY A 122 17.02 4.89 8.55
C GLY A 122 16.12 6.13 8.61
N THR A 123 16.51 7.23 7.96
CA THR A 123 15.68 8.43 7.83
C THR A 123 14.54 8.14 6.87
N LEU A 124 13.31 8.43 7.28
CA LEU A 124 12.15 8.33 6.41
C LEU A 124 12.30 9.31 5.22
N LEU A 125 12.17 8.80 4.00
CA LEU A 125 12.19 9.59 2.77
C LEU A 125 10.78 9.85 2.25
N SER A 126 9.95 8.81 2.23
CA SER A 126 8.60 8.87 1.70
C SER A 126 7.73 7.71 2.20
N THR A 127 6.43 7.81 1.93
CA THR A 127 5.49 6.69 2.02
C THR A 127 4.80 6.49 0.69
N VAL A 128 4.51 5.24 0.34
CA VAL A 128 3.71 4.85 -0.82
C VAL A 128 2.45 4.16 -0.32
N THR A 129 1.28 4.67 -0.68
CA THR A 129 -0.02 4.05 -0.42
C THR A 129 -0.58 3.54 -1.73
N VAL A 130 -1.03 2.29 -1.74
CA VAL A 130 -1.68 1.65 -2.88
C VAL A 130 -3.11 1.29 -2.48
N ASP A 131 -4.06 1.72 -3.31
CA ASP A 131 -5.44 1.28 -3.30
C ASP A 131 -5.63 0.35 -4.51
N GLY A 132 -5.87 -0.94 -4.29
CA GLY A 132 -5.89 -1.97 -5.33
C GLY A 132 -7.16 -2.82 -5.33
N HIS A 133 -7.47 -3.41 -6.49
CA HIS A 133 -8.73 -4.12 -6.77
C HIS A 133 -8.50 -5.47 -7.47
N PRO A 134 -7.82 -6.44 -6.84
CA PRO A 134 -7.55 -7.74 -7.44
C PRO A 134 -8.85 -8.53 -7.65
N HIS A 135 -9.06 -8.98 -8.90
CA HIS A 135 -10.13 -9.88 -9.31
C HIS A 135 -9.61 -11.31 -9.39
N VAL A 136 -10.10 -12.18 -8.52
CA VAL A 136 -9.77 -13.62 -8.55
C VAL A 136 -10.51 -14.30 -9.70
N ASN A 137 -9.76 -15.01 -10.53
CA ASN A 137 -10.32 -15.78 -11.63
C ASN A 137 -11.17 -16.95 -11.12
N ALA A 138 -12.02 -17.49 -12.00
CA ALA A 138 -12.91 -18.61 -11.67
C ALA A 138 -12.18 -19.89 -11.20
N ASP A 139 -10.87 -20.02 -11.46
CA ASP A 139 -10.06 -21.14 -10.99
C ASP A 139 -9.72 -21.05 -9.47
N GLY A 140 -9.91 -19.88 -8.86
CA GLY A 140 -9.49 -19.60 -7.48
C GLY A 140 -7.98 -19.68 -7.26
N GLN A 141 -7.19 -19.86 -8.32
CA GLN A 141 -5.73 -20.05 -8.30
C GLN A 141 -4.96 -18.86 -8.85
N THR A 142 -5.63 -17.97 -9.58
CA THR A 142 -5.02 -16.78 -10.16
C THR A 142 -5.87 -15.53 -9.91
N PHE A 143 -5.23 -14.36 -9.86
CA PHE A 143 -5.94 -13.08 -9.90
C PHE A 143 -5.28 -12.12 -10.88
N ILE A 144 -6.05 -11.10 -11.29
CA ILE A 144 -5.59 -9.94 -12.03
C ILE A 144 -6.07 -8.65 -11.35
N ASP A 145 -5.18 -7.66 -11.26
CA ASP A 145 -5.55 -6.26 -11.07
C ASP A 145 -5.13 -5.52 -12.34
N ASP A 146 -6.12 -5.05 -13.11
CA ASP A 146 -5.91 -4.43 -14.42
C ASP A 146 -5.52 -2.95 -14.35
N GLY A 147 -5.47 -2.38 -13.14
CA GLY A 147 -5.13 -0.97 -12.92
C GLY A 147 -6.26 0.02 -13.20
N SER A 148 -7.45 -0.45 -13.61
CA SER A 148 -8.59 0.42 -13.95
C SER A 148 -9.11 1.21 -12.74
N LEU A 149 -8.95 0.65 -11.54
CA LEU A 149 -9.35 1.24 -10.26
C LEU A 149 -8.18 1.57 -9.34
N VAL A 150 -6.95 1.24 -9.73
CA VAL A 150 -5.78 1.38 -8.86
C VAL A 150 -5.40 2.84 -8.68
N THR A 151 -5.17 3.23 -7.42
CA THR A 151 -4.54 4.51 -7.10
C THR A 151 -3.24 4.27 -6.37
N VAL A 152 -2.19 5.01 -6.74
CA VAL A 152 -0.93 5.03 -5.98
C VAL A 152 -0.65 6.45 -5.54
N THR A 153 -0.51 6.67 -4.24
CA THR A 153 -0.18 7.97 -3.67
C THR A 153 1.19 7.94 -3.02
N ILE A 154 2.07 8.87 -3.39
CA ILE A 154 3.39 9.04 -2.79
C ILE A 154 3.39 10.33 -1.98
N ARG A 155 3.81 10.22 -0.72
CA ARG A 155 3.98 11.36 0.19
C ARG A 155 5.43 11.47 0.63
N ASP A 156 5.91 12.68 0.84
CA ASP A 156 7.22 12.92 1.43
C ASP A 156 7.22 12.62 2.94
N ALA A 157 8.40 12.75 3.58
CA ALA A 157 8.57 12.51 5.00
C ALA A 157 7.74 13.43 5.93
N THR A 158 7.19 14.53 5.41
CA THR A 158 6.29 15.43 6.16
C THR A 158 4.82 15.02 6.03
N GLY A 159 4.52 14.05 5.17
CA GLY A 159 3.17 13.63 4.80
C GLY A 159 2.54 14.45 3.68
N ALA A 160 3.29 15.36 3.04
CA ALA A 160 2.79 16.11 1.90
C ALA A 160 2.77 15.20 0.65
N GLU A 161 1.68 15.23 -0.11
CA GLU A 161 1.57 14.50 -1.36
C GLU A 161 2.51 15.09 -2.41
N ILE A 162 3.34 14.23 -3.01
CA ILE A 162 4.33 14.62 -4.03
C ILE A 162 4.08 13.96 -5.38
N ALA A 163 3.29 12.87 -5.43
CA ALA A 163 2.84 12.25 -6.66
C ALA A 163 1.57 11.40 -6.44
N VAL A 164 0.73 11.34 -7.47
CA VAL A 164 -0.43 10.44 -7.55
C VAL A 164 -0.47 9.79 -8.92
N VAL A 165 -0.61 8.46 -8.94
CA VAL A 165 -0.98 7.70 -10.14
C VAL A 165 -2.49 7.46 -10.07
N PRO A 166 -3.28 8.10 -10.95
CA PRO A 166 -4.73 7.97 -10.92
C PRO A 166 -5.20 6.62 -11.52
N PRO A 167 -6.45 6.20 -11.23
CA PRO A 167 -7.08 5.04 -11.85
C PRO A 167 -7.03 5.07 -13.37
N GLY A 168 -6.83 3.89 -13.97
CA GLY A 168 -6.79 3.72 -15.43
C GLY A 168 -5.53 4.28 -16.10
N THR A 169 -4.52 4.70 -15.32
CA THR A 169 -3.21 5.03 -15.89
C THR A 169 -2.65 3.81 -16.62
N PRO A 170 -2.25 3.93 -17.90
CA PRO A 170 -1.75 2.78 -18.66
C PRO A 170 -0.54 2.13 -17.97
N GLY A 171 -0.64 0.83 -17.73
CA GLY A 171 0.39 0.00 -17.12
C GLY A 171 0.18 -1.47 -17.49
N ARG A 172 1.13 -2.33 -17.13
CA ARG A 172 0.90 -3.78 -17.22
C ARG A 172 -0.03 -4.20 -16.06
N PRO A 173 -0.97 -5.12 -16.25
CA PRO A 173 -1.74 -5.66 -15.13
C PRO A 173 -0.83 -6.33 -14.10
N VAL A 174 -1.19 -6.24 -12.82
CA VAL A 174 -0.62 -7.10 -11.79
C VAL A 174 -1.33 -8.44 -11.87
N THR A 175 -0.57 -9.52 -12.02
CA THR A 175 -1.11 -10.88 -12.03
C THR A 175 -0.56 -11.65 -10.85
N ALA A 176 -1.29 -12.63 -10.35
CA ALA A 176 -0.77 -13.48 -9.28
C ALA A 176 -1.17 -14.93 -9.42
N VAL A 177 -0.36 -15.78 -8.79
CA VAL A 177 -0.62 -17.22 -8.63
C VAL A 177 -0.68 -17.53 -7.15
N ARG A 178 -1.67 -18.34 -6.75
CA ARG A 178 -1.82 -18.77 -5.37
C ARG A 178 -0.61 -19.62 -4.96
N MET A 179 -0.05 -19.30 -3.79
CA MET A 179 1.02 -20.07 -3.17
C MET A 179 0.41 -21.14 -2.26
N SER A 180 1.09 -22.28 -2.17
CA SER A 180 0.79 -23.32 -1.19
C SER A 180 2.06 -24.13 -0.87
N SER A 181 1.98 -25.06 0.08
CA SER A 181 3.12 -25.91 0.40
C SER A 181 3.58 -26.70 -0.84
N GLY A 182 4.81 -26.47 -1.28
CA GLY A 182 5.37 -27.07 -2.50
C GLY A 182 5.02 -26.35 -3.80
N VAL A 183 4.19 -25.29 -3.76
CA VAL A 183 3.85 -24.43 -4.90
C VAL A 183 4.25 -23.00 -4.55
N SER A 184 5.45 -22.59 -4.97
CA SER A 184 6.00 -21.27 -4.66
C SER A 184 5.33 -20.13 -5.44
N GLY A 185 4.47 -20.44 -6.42
CA GLY A 185 3.85 -19.47 -7.32
C GLY A 185 4.77 -18.98 -8.45
N PHE A 186 6.09 -19.22 -8.36
CA PHE A 186 6.99 -18.94 -9.48
C PHE A 186 6.67 -19.88 -10.64
N PRO A 187 6.75 -19.41 -11.90
CA PRO A 187 6.63 -20.30 -13.04
C PRO A 187 7.69 -21.40 -12.92
N GLY A 188 7.26 -22.66 -13.00
CA GLY A 188 8.19 -23.79 -12.98
C GLY A 188 9.19 -23.64 -14.12
N ASN A 189 10.48 -23.71 -13.81
CA ASN A 189 11.48 -23.86 -14.87
C ASN A 189 11.09 -25.08 -15.69
N ALA A 190 10.92 -24.93 -17.01
CA ALA A 190 10.92 -26.09 -17.89
C ALA A 190 12.20 -26.90 -17.56
N PRO A 191 12.14 -28.24 -17.46
CA PRO A 191 13.34 -29.02 -17.22
C PRO A 191 14.26 -28.87 -18.43
N GLY A 192 15.23 -27.96 -18.32
CA GLY A 192 16.11 -27.57 -19.41
C GLY A 192 17.29 -26.76 -18.89
N GLU A 193 18.46 -27.41 -18.88
CA GLU A 193 19.80 -26.82 -18.84
C GLU A 193 20.18 -25.99 -17.61
N GLY A 194 20.18 -26.65 -16.45
CA GLY A 194 21.17 -26.31 -15.43
C GLY A 194 22.56 -26.67 -15.97
N THR A 195 23.29 -25.70 -16.52
CA THR A 195 24.73 -25.87 -16.77
C THR A 195 25.41 -26.18 -15.42
N PRO A 196 26.14 -27.29 -15.28
CA PRO A 196 26.88 -27.56 -14.06
C PRO A 196 27.91 -26.45 -13.84
N ILE A 197 27.86 -25.80 -12.69
CA ILE A 197 28.98 -25.01 -12.19
C ILE A 197 30.08 -25.98 -11.76
N SER A 198 31.21 -25.92 -12.46
CA SER A 198 32.48 -26.58 -12.12
C SER A 198 33.10 -26.02 -10.85
#